data_AF-A0A7J8MQC7-F1
#
_entry.id   AF-A0A7J8MQC7-F1
#
_cell.length_a   1.000
_cell.length_b   1.000
_cell.length_c   1.000
_cell.angle_alpha   90.00
_cell.angle_beta   90.00
_cell.angle_gamma   90.00
#
_symmetry.space_group_name_H-M   'P 1'
#
loop_
_entity.id
_entity.type
_entity.pdbx_description
1 polymer ?
#
loop_
_entity_poly.entity_id
_entity_poly.type
_entity_poly.pdbx_seq_one_letter_code
_entity_poly.pdbx_strand_id
1 'polypeptide(L)'
;MAEPMEISSSSGSLNLQSIRSRMNDLSEIHNSNKNDVGTEALSSDSEKLLKDCSFHFQSKVKQIIEEYSDVGFLGIEDLDKYLAYLKEELNQVEAESAKISNEIEDLSRNHIEESNMLEDNLEGLECALDSIASQEREEEDPCFDSSMNGENQLNLLDANEGQKFEILELESQIEKNNLILKSLQDLDSTFKRLDALEQIEDALTGLKVIGFDGNCIRLSLQTYIPKVEGVLCQNMSEDISEPSEMNHELLVEIVDGIMEVKNVEMFPNDVYIGDIVDAAKSF
;
A
#
# COMPACT_ATOMS: atom_id res chain seq x y z
N MET A 1 -8.85 48.09 -68.78
CA MET A 1 -8.38 46.84 -68.16
C MET A 1 -7.61 47.20 -66.90
N ALA A 2 -8.21 46.91 -65.74
CA ALA A 2 -7.58 46.65 -64.45
C ALA A 2 -8.74 46.43 -63.46
N GLU A 3 -9.04 45.18 -63.16
CA GLU A 3 -10.01 44.77 -62.14
C GLU A 3 -9.45 45.06 -60.73
N PRO A 4 -10.28 45.45 -59.76
CA PRO A 4 -9.87 45.48 -58.37
C PRO A 4 -9.89 44.05 -57.80
N MET A 5 -8.77 43.68 -57.20
CA MET A 5 -8.50 42.40 -56.56
C MET A 5 -9.36 42.28 -55.28
N GLU A 6 -10.34 41.38 -55.28
CA GLU A 6 -11.05 40.99 -54.06
C GLU A 6 -10.07 40.24 -53.14
N ILE A 7 -9.73 40.87 -52.01
CA ILE A 7 -9.03 40.21 -50.92
C ILE A 7 -10.12 39.46 -50.15
N SER A 8 -10.36 38.21 -50.54
CA SER A 8 -11.22 37.29 -49.81
C SER A 8 -10.66 37.09 -48.41
N SER A 9 -11.22 37.82 -47.45
CA SER A 9 -11.00 37.58 -46.03
C SER A 9 -11.73 36.30 -45.69
N SER A 10 -11.01 35.18 -45.73
CA SER A 10 -11.50 33.89 -45.25
C SER A 10 -11.64 33.97 -43.73
N SER A 11 -12.74 34.54 -43.25
CA SER A 11 -13.19 34.40 -41.87
C SER A 11 -13.64 32.95 -41.67
N GLY A 12 -12.69 32.07 -41.36
CA GLY A 12 -13.05 30.82 -40.69
C GLY A 12 -13.62 31.20 -39.34
N SER A 13 -14.94 31.07 -39.15
CA SER A 13 -15.58 31.28 -37.86
C SER A 13 -14.89 30.38 -36.82
N LEU A 14 -14.20 30.99 -35.85
CA LEU A 14 -13.65 30.27 -34.71
C LEU A 14 -14.82 29.56 -34.02
N ASN A 15 -14.87 28.23 -34.11
CA ASN A 15 -15.93 27.45 -33.48
C ASN A 15 -15.68 27.43 -31.97
N LEU A 16 -16.26 28.41 -31.26
CA LEU A 16 -16.15 28.57 -29.82
C LEU A 16 -16.58 27.31 -29.06
N GLN A 17 -17.55 26.55 -29.58
CA GLN A 17 -17.97 25.28 -29.01
C GLN A 17 -16.88 24.21 -29.11
N SER A 18 -16.14 24.17 -30.23
CA SER A 18 -15.01 23.26 -30.38
C SER A 18 -13.84 23.60 -29.46
N ILE A 19 -13.60 24.88 -29.20
CA ILE A 19 -12.56 25.34 -28.27
C ILE A 19 -12.97 25.01 -26.83
N ARG A 20 -14.23 25.26 -26.47
CA ARG A 20 -14.77 24.95 -25.14
C ARG A 20 -14.78 23.45 -24.86
N SER A 21 -15.12 22.63 -25.85
CA SER A 21 -15.01 21.16 -25.75
C SER A 21 -13.58 20.73 -25.45
N ARG A 22 -12.58 21.23 -26.21
CA ARG A 22 -11.17 20.87 -25.98
C ARG A 22 -10.63 21.38 -24.64
N MET A 23 -11.12 22.52 -24.16
CA MET A 23 -10.76 23.05 -22.84
C MET A 23 -11.32 22.17 -21.72
N ASN A 24 -12.57 21.72 -21.86
CA ASN A 24 -13.18 20.77 -20.92
C ASN A 24 -12.44 19.43 -20.93
N ASP A 25 -12.07 18.91 -22.10
CA ASP A 25 -11.25 17.69 -22.21
C ASP A 25 -9.92 17.86 -21.47
N LEU A 26 -9.25 19.01 -21.60
CA LEU A 26 -7.98 19.29 -20.93
C LEU A 26 -8.13 19.42 -19.41
N SER A 27 -9.22 20.07 -18.96
CA SER A 27 -9.57 20.20 -17.54
C SER A 27 -9.91 18.83 -16.92
N GLU A 28 -10.61 17.96 -17.64
CA GLU A 28 -10.94 16.61 -17.20
C GLU A 28 -9.67 15.75 -17.06
N ILE A 29 -8.73 15.85 -18.00
CA ILE A 29 -7.42 15.17 -17.90
C ILE A 29 -6.62 15.69 -16.70
N HIS A 30 -6.57 17.00 -16.48
CA HIS A 30 -5.87 17.61 -15.35
C HIS A 30 -6.49 17.22 -13.99
N ASN A 31 -7.81 17.24 -13.89
CA ASN A 31 -8.54 16.83 -12.69
C ASN A 31 -8.42 15.33 -12.40
N SER A 32 -8.39 14.49 -13.44
CA SER A 32 -8.14 13.06 -13.30
C SER A 32 -6.76 12.82 -12.68
N ASN A 33 -5.73 13.55 -13.12
CA ASN A 33 -4.37 13.45 -12.56
C ASN A 33 -4.27 14.01 -11.12
N LYS A 34 -5.06 15.02 -10.74
CA LYS A 34 -5.09 15.58 -9.37
C LYS A 34 -5.78 14.67 -8.35
N ASN A 35 -6.87 14.00 -8.76
CA ASN A 35 -7.70 13.21 -7.87
C ASN A 35 -7.14 11.80 -7.60
N ASP A 36 -6.06 11.42 -8.28
CA ASP A 36 -5.49 10.08 -8.19
C ASP A 36 -4.29 9.96 -7.22
N VAL A 37 -4.11 10.96 -6.36
CA VAL A 37 -3.13 10.93 -5.24
C VAL A 37 -3.45 9.82 -4.21
N GLY A 38 -4.62 9.17 -4.31
CA GLY A 38 -5.02 8.08 -3.41
C GLY A 38 -5.08 6.68 -4.03
N THR A 39 -5.16 6.53 -5.36
CA THR A 39 -5.51 5.22 -5.96
C THR A 39 -4.99 4.99 -7.38
N GLU A 40 -3.83 5.51 -7.79
CA GLU A 40 -3.31 5.08 -9.10
C GLU A 40 -2.89 3.60 -9.04
N ALA A 41 -3.64 2.78 -9.78
CA ALA A 41 -3.06 1.61 -10.41
C ALA A 41 -1.87 2.11 -11.21
N LEU A 42 -0.66 1.92 -10.65
CA LEU A 42 0.62 2.25 -11.27
C LEU A 42 0.52 1.97 -12.77
N SER A 43 0.78 3.00 -13.60
CA SER A 43 0.97 2.80 -15.04
C SER A 43 1.82 1.54 -15.27
N SER A 44 1.44 0.72 -16.26
CA SER A 44 2.12 -0.53 -16.61
C SER A 44 3.65 -0.39 -16.69
N ASP A 45 4.13 0.79 -17.11
CA ASP A 45 5.56 1.11 -17.17
C ASP A 45 6.17 1.41 -15.78
N SER A 46 5.43 2.07 -14.89
CA SER A 46 5.85 2.32 -13.50
C SER A 46 5.90 1.03 -12.68
N GLU A 47 4.89 0.15 -12.82
CA GLU A 47 4.87 -1.15 -12.15
C GLU A 47 6.04 -2.04 -12.63
N LYS A 48 6.36 -1.98 -13.93
CA LYS A 48 7.51 -2.69 -14.50
C LYS A 48 8.82 -2.16 -13.95
N LEU A 49 9.01 -0.84 -13.88
CA LEU A 49 10.21 -0.23 -13.31
C LEU A 49 10.38 -0.59 -11.83
N LEU A 50 9.30 -0.59 -11.04
CA LEU A 50 9.33 -0.99 -9.65
C LEU A 50 9.73 -2.47 -9.48
N LYS A 51 9.18 -3.36 -10.32
CA LYS A 51 9.56 -4.78 -10.33
C LYS A 51 11.03 -4.96 -10.71
N ASP A 52 11.50 -4.25 -11.72
CA ASP A 52 12.89 -4.30 -12.17
C ASP A 52 13.85 -3.78 -11.07
N CYS A 53 13.50 -2.69 -10.39
CA CYS A 53 14.24 -2.16 -9.24
C CYS A 53 14.26 -3.15 -8.07
N SER A 54 13.11 -3.74 -7.71
CA SER A 54 13.01 -4.74 -6.65
C SER A 54 13.83 -5.98 -6.96
N PHE A 55 13.81 -6.45 -8.22
CA PHE A 55 14.58 -7.60 -8.66
C PHE A 55 16.08 -7.30 -8.62
N HIS A 56 16.50 -6.13 -9.11
CA HIS A 56 17.89 -5.70 -9.07
C HIS A 56 18.40 -5.59 -7.62
N PHE A 57 17.60 -5.00 -6.74
CA PHE A 57 17.91 -4.89 -5.31
C PHE A 57 18.05 -6.27 -4.66
N GLN A 58 17.07 -7.17 -4.86
CA GLN A 58 17.10 -8.53 -4.31
C GLN A 58 18.32 -9.32 -4.82
N SER A 59 18.63 -9.19 -6.11
CA SER A 59 19.81 -9.81 -6.73
C SER A 59 21.09 -9.30 -6.09
N LYS A 60 21.21 -7.98 -5.89
CA LYS A 60 22.37 -7.36 -5.24
C LYS A 60 22.52 -7.77 -3.78
N VAL A 61 21.43 -7.84 -3.02
CA VAL A 61 21.45 -8.31 -1.63
C VAL A 61 21.92 -9.76 -1.54
N LYS A 62 21.44 -10.64 -2.43
CA LYS A 62 21.93 -12.03 -2.48
C LYS A 62 23.41 -12.11 -2.84
N GLN A 63 23.84 -11.35 -3.84
CA GLN A 63 25.25 -11.27 -4.24
C GLN A 63 26.14 -10.86 -3.05
N ILE A 64 25.74 -9.84 -2.29
CA ILE A 64 26.43 -9.40 -1.08
C ILE A 64 26.49 -10.54 -0.06
N ILE A 65 25.37 -11.18 0.28
CA ILE A 65 25.35 -12.27 1.27
C ILE A 65 26.28 -13.43 0.86
N GLU A 66 26.31 -13.77 -0.42
CA GLU A 66 27.18 -14.82 -0.96
C GLU A 66 28.66 -14.42 -0.96
N GLU A 67 28.98 -13.19 -1.38
CA GLU A 67 30.35 -12.64 -1.39
C GLU A 67 30.94 -12.49 0.02
N TYR A 68 30.09 -12.30 1.04
CA TYR A 68 30.51 -12.02 2.41
C TYR A 68 30.21 -13.13 3.43
N SER A 69 29.91 -14.36 2.98
CA SER A 69 29.67 -15.51 3.86
C SER A 69 30.90 -16.00 4.63
N ASP A 70 32.12 -15.60 4.23
CA ASP A 70 33.41 -16.13 4.75
C ASP A 70 34.16 -15.14 5.68
N VAL A 71 33.51 -14.02 6.03
CA VAL A 71 34.11 -12.92 6.83
C VAL A 71 34.50 -13.36 8.25
N GLY A 72 33.93 -14.47 8.75
CA GLY A 72 34.26 -15.05 10.06
C GLY A 72 35.68 -15.62 10.19
N PHE A 73 36.44 -15.74 9.09
CA PHE A 73 37.83 -16.25 9.09
C PHE A 73 38.91 -15.18 9.01
N LEU A 74 38.55 -13.89 8.97
CA LEU A 74 39.50 -12.78 8.82
C LEU A 74 40.17 -12.41 10.15
N GLY A 75 41.48 -12.11 10.10
CA GLY A 75 42.22 -11.61 11.25
C GLY A 75 41.80 -10.19 11.64
N ILE A 76 42.08 -9.78 12.89
CA ILE A 76 41.61 -8.51 13.49
C ILE A 76 42.03 -7.28 12.65
N GLU A 77 43.25 -7.25 12.11
CA GLU A 77 43.72 -6.15 11.23
C GLU A 77 42.96 -6.06 9.90
N ASP A 78 42.57 -7.21 9.32
CA ASP A 78 41.81 -7.25 8.07
C ASP A 78 40.34 -6.86 8.30
N LEU A 79 39.81 -7.14 9.49
CA LEU A 79 38.48 -6.75 9.91
C LEU A 79 38.34 -5.23 10.08
N ASP A 80 39.32 -4.55 10.69
CA ASP A 80 39.30 -3.10 10.86
C ASP A 80 39.34 -2.36 9.51
N LYS A 81 40.19 -2.84 8.58
CA LYS A 81 40.26 -2.29 7.22
C LYS A 81 38.95 -2.53 6.45
N TYR A 82 38.33 -3.68 6.65
CA TYR A 82 37.05 -4.03 6.06
C TYR A 82 35.90 -3.17 6.61
N LEU A 83 35.87 -2.93 7.92
CA LEU A 83 34.88 -2.05 8.56
C LEU A 83 35.03 -0.61 8.07
N ALA A 84 36.26 -0.13 7.90
CA ALA A 84 36.52 1.18 7.31
C ALA A 84 35.99 1.30 5.87
N TYR A 85 36.17 0.25 5.05
CA TYR A 85 35.63 0.19 3.69
C TYR A 85 34.09 0.21 3.67
N LEU A 86 33.43 -0.64 4.49
CA LEU A 86 31.97 -0.65 4.58
C LEU A 86 31.40 0.68 5.05
N LYS A 87 32.08 1.34 5.98
CA LYS A 87 31.69 2.68 6.44
C LYS A 87 31.80 3.72 5.32
N GLU A 88 32.81 3.62 4.47
CA GLU A 88 32.96 4.50 3.30
C GLU A 88 31.85 4.26 2.26
N GLU A 89 31.57 2.99 1.91
CA GLU A 89 30.46 2.67 1.01
C GLU A 89 29.10 3.10 1.58
N LEU A 90 28.86 2.90 2.87
CA LEU A 90 27.62 3.35 3.52
C LEU A 90 27.45 4.86 3.41
N ASN A 91 28.50 5.63 3.70
CA ASN A 91 28.46 7.09 3.58
C ASN A 91 28.22 7.52 2.12
N GLN A 92 28.77 6.81 1.14
CA GLN A 92 28.53 7.09 -0.27
C GLN A 92 27.06 6.83 -0.65
N VAL A 93 26.51 5.68 -0.24
CA VAL A 93 25.11 5.33 -0.50
C VAL A 93 24.16 6.32 0.17
N GLU A 94 24.46 6.74 1.41
CA GLU A 94 23.66 7.74 2.12
C GLU A 94 23.70 9.11 1.41
N ALA A 95 24.87 9.52 0.91
CA ALA A 95 25.01 10.75 0.13
C ALA A 95 24.25 10.70 -1.22
N GLU A 96 24.31 9.57 -1.93
CA GLU A 96 23.55 9.35 -3.16
C GLU A 96 22.04 9.31 -2.88
N SER A 97 21.62 8.67 -1.80
CA SER A 97 20.22 8.62 -1.36
C SER A 97 19.69 10.02 -1.03
N ALA A 98 20.46 10.83 -0.31
CA ALA A 98 20.10 12.21 -0.03
C ALA A 98 19.98 13.05 -1.31
N LYS A 99 20.88 12.84 -2.28
CA LYS A 99 20.81 13.51 -3.59
C LYS A 99 19.54 13.14 -4.34
N ILE A 100 19.20 11.85 -4.42
CA ILE A 100 17.97 11.37 -5.08
C ILE A 100 16.74 11.93 -4.37
N SER A 101 16.74 11.96 -3.03
CA SER A 101 15.64 12.52 -2.25
C SER A 101 15.41 14.00 -2.57
N ASN A 102 16.48 14.79 -2.67
CA ASN A 102 16.37 16.21 -3.04
C ASN A 102 15.84 16.39 -4.47
N GLU A 103 16.27 15.54 -5.42
CA GLU A 103 15.78 15.58 -6.81
C GLU A 103 14.29 15.24 -6.91
N ILE A 104 13.82 14.26 -6.12
CA ILE A 104 12.38 13.92 -6.03
C ILE A 104 11.59 15.10 -5.46
N GLU A 105 12.10 15.76 -4.41
CA GLU A 105 11.43 16.92 -3.81
C GLU A 105 11.33 18.08 -4.81
N ASP A 106 12.42 18.39 -5.52
CA ASP A 106 12.44 19.45 -6.52
C ASP A 106 11.51 19.14 -7.70
N LEU A 107 11.47 17.89 -8.18
CA LEU A 107 10.53 17.46 -9.22
C LEU A 107 9.07 17.55 -8.74
N SER A 108 8.79 17.13 -7.51
CA SER A 108 7.45 17.21 -6.92
C SER A 108 6.99 18.66 -6.80
N ARG A 109 7.87 19.56 -6.34
CA ARG A 109 7.61 20.99 -6.25
C ARG A 109 7.33 21.59 -7.62
N ASN A 110 8.18 21.32 -8.60
CA ASN A 110 8.01 21.81 -9.97
C ASN A 110 6.70 21.30 -10.59
N HIS A 111 6.36 20.02 -10.40
CA HIS A 111 5.11 19.46 -10.88
C HIS A 111 3.89 20.18 -10.30
N ILE A 112 3.90 20.48 -8.99
CA ILE A 112 2.82 21.24 -8.35
C ILE A 112 2.74 22.66 -8.94
N GLU A 113 3.87 23.34 -9.08
CA GLU A 113 3.92 24.70 -9.65
C GLU A 113 3.42 24.74 -11.11
N GLU A 114 3.87 23.82 -11.96
CA GLU A 114 3.43 23.69 -13.35
C GLU A 114 1.95 23.33 -13.45
N SER A 115 1.45 22.45 -12.56
CA SER A 115 0.05 22.07 -12.50
C SER A 115 -0.85 23.24 -12.10
N ASN A 116 -0.44 24.05 -11.12
CA ASN A 116 -1.15 25.26 -10.72
C ASN A 116 -1.14 26.31 -11.84
N MET A 117 0.01 26.49 -12.51
CA MET A 117 0.11 27.40 -13.66
C MET A 117 -0.81 26.96 -14.81
N LEU A 118 -0.95 25.66 -15.06
CA LEU A 118 -1.88 25.15 -16.06
C LEU A 118 -3.35 25.43 -15.68
N GLU A 119 -3.70 25.27 -14.41
CA GLU A 119 -5.03 25.58 -13.88
C GLU A 119 -5.37 27.06 -14.03
N ASP A 120 -4.47 27.96 -13.63
CA ASP A 120 -4.62 29.41 -13.78
C ASP A 120 -4.84 29.81 -15.25
N ASN A 121 -4.10 29.18 -16.17
CA ASN A 121 -4.23 29.43 -17.61
C ASN A 121 -5.57 28.93 -18.17
N LEU A 122 -6.07 27.79 -17.67
CA LEU A 122 -7.37 27.24 -18.07
C LEU A 122 -8.51 28.14 -17.57
N GLU A 123 -8.48 28.59 -16.32
CA GLU A 123 -9.45 29.53 -15.76
C GLU A 123 -9.44 30.87 -16.52
N GLY A 124 -8.25 31.38 -16.84
CA GLY A 124 -8.09 32.59 -17.66
C GLY A 124 -8.67 32.44 -19.07
N LEU A 125 -8.50 31.26 -19.69
CA LEU A 125 -9.06 30.97 -21.00
C LEU A 125 -10.59 30.85 -20.96
N GLU A 126 -11.14 30.25 -19.91
CA GLU A 126 -12.59 30.16 -19.68
C GLU A 126 -13.22 31.55 -19.55
N CYS A 127 -12.63 32.43 -18.72
CA CYS A 127 -13.07 33.82 -18.56
C CYS A 127 -13.05 34.59 -19.90
N ALA A 128 -12.01 34.37 -20.71
CA ALA A 128 -11.88 35.02 -22.02
C ALA A 128 -12.95 34.53 -23.00
N LEU A 129 -13.26 33.22 -23.00
CA LEU A 129 -14.32 32.65 -23.83
C LEU A 129 -15.71 33.15 -23.41
N ASP A 130 -15.97 33.26 -22.11
CA ASP A 130 -17.22 33.80 -21.58
C ASP A 130 -17.42 35.27 -21.96
N SER A 131 -16.33 36.04 -21.93
CA SER A 131 -16.32 37.44 -22.37
C SER A 131 -16.68 37.54 -23.86
N ILE A 132 -16.08 36.71 -24.73
CA ILE A 132 -16.39 36.68 -26.17
C ILE A 132 -17.84 36.24 -26.42
N ALA A 133 -18.32 35.22 -25.72
CA ALA A 133 -19.69 34.73 -25.85
C ALA A 133 -20.75 35.73 -25.36
N SER A 134 -20.42 36.56 -24.36
CA SER A 134 -21.30 37.63 -23.89
C SER A 134 -21.43 38.77 -24.89
N GLN A 135 -20.33 39.09 -25.59
CA GLN A 135 -20.28 40.13 -26.61
C GLN A 135 -21.05 39.76 -27.89
N GLU A 136 -21.18 38.46 -28.20
CA GLU A 136 -22.03 37.96 -29.30
C GLU A 136 -23.54 38.01 -28.99
N ARG A 137 -23.96 38.10 -27.70
CA ARG A 137 -25.38 38.12 -27.31
C ARG A 137 -26.00 39.51 -27.18
N GLU A 138 -25.20 40.57 -27.06
CA GLU A 138 -25.73 41.93 -26.90
C GLU A 138 -26.30 42.54 -28.21
N GLU A 139 -26.24 41.84 -29.36
CA GLU A 139 -26.80 42.31 -30.64
C GLU A 139 -28.19 41.73 -31.02
N GLU A 140 -28.83 40.86 -30.22
CA GLU A 140 -30.16 40.31 -30.54
C GLU A 140 -31.26 40.66 -29.49
N ASP A 141 -32.19 41.53 -29.92
CA ASP A 141 -33.37 42.09 -29.20
C ASP A 141 -34.41 40.99 -28.80
N PRO A 142 -35.19 41.15 -27.69
CA PRO A 142 -35.94 40.05 -27.10
C PRO A 142 -37.43 40.03 -27.47
N CYS A 143 -38.03 38.87 -27.20
CA CYS A 143 -39.45 38.62 -26.86
C CYS A 143 -40.32 38.07 -28.00
N PHE A 144 -40.76 36.81 -27.85
CA PHE A 144 -42.19 36.45 -27.76
C PHE A 144 -42.33 34.96 -27.42
N ASP A 145 -42.69 34.66 -26.17
CA ASP A 145 -43.15 33.32 -25.76
C ASP A 145 -44.68 33.28 -25.73
N SER A 146 -45.24 32.30 -26.44
CA SER A 146 -46.62 31.86 -26.26
C SER A 146 -46.73 30.42 -26.73
N SER A 147 -47.02 29.49 -25.82
CA SER A 147 -48.18 28.59 -25.95
C SER A 147 -48.31 27.72 -24.70
N MET A 148 -49.42 27.88 -23.98
CA MET A 148 -49.97 26.81 -23.15
C MET A 148 -50.37 25.62 -24.03
N ASN A 149 -50.23 24.39 -23.51
CA ASN A 149 -51.36 23.49 -23.21
C ASN A 149 -50.96 22.01 -23.31
N GLY A 150 -51.23 21.25 -22.22
CA GLY A 150 -51.80 19.90 -22.36
C GLY A 150 -51.00 18.70 -21.87
N GLU A 151 -50.58 18.64 -20.60
CA GLU A 151 -49.97 17.42 -20.04
C GLU A 151 -50.42 17.15 -18.60
N ASN A 152 -51.60 16.54 -18.42
CA ASN A 152 -52.08 16.12 -17.08
C ASN A 152 -52.46 14.63 -17.01
N GLN A 153 -51.89 13.78 -17.87
CA GLN A 153 -52.09 12.31 -17.79
C GLN A 153 -50.80 11.47 -17.91
N LEU A 154 -49.63 12.06 -18.18
CA LEU A 154 -48.34 11.34 -18.25
C LEU A 154 -47.70 11.11 -16.87
N ASN A 155 -48.06 11.89 -15.84
CA ASN A 155 -47.38 11.91 -14.54
C ASN A 155 -47.70 10.73 -13.59
N LEU A 156 -48.63 9.82 -13.93
CA LEU A 156 -49.03 8.73 -13.02
C LEU A 156 -48.25 7.43 -13.28
N LEU A 157 -47.77 7.20 -14.50
CA LEU A 157 -46.96 6.02 -14.86
C LEU A 157 -45.49 6.22 -14.49
N ASP A 158 -44.96 7.43 -14.68
CA ASP A 158 -43.58 7.82 -14.37
C ASP A 158 -43.27 7.76 -12.85
N ALA A 159 -44.23 8.17 -12.01
CA ALA A 159 -44.09 8.12 -10.55
C ALA A 159 -43.95 6.69 -9.98
N ASN A 160 -44.54 5.68 -10.65
CA ASN A 160 -44.46 4.28 -10.23
C ASN A 160 -43.13 3.63 -10.65
N GLU A 161 -42.57 4.07 -11.76
CA GLU A 161 -41.29 3.55 -12.26
C GLU A 161 -40.11 4.14 -11.48
N GLY A 162 -40.17 5.44 -11.13
CA GLY A 162 -39.21 6.08 -10.23
C GLY A 162 -39.16 5.46 -8.82
N GLN A 163 -40.32 5.13 -8.23
CA GLN A 163 -40.38 4.44 -6.94
C GLN A 163 -39.76 3.04 -7.01
N LYS A 164 -39.89 2.33 -8.14
CA LYS A 164 -39.28 1.02 -8.35
C LYS A 164 -37.76 1.11 -8.45
N PHE A 165 -37.23 2.14 -9.12
CA PHE A 165 -35.78 2.39 -9.18
C PHE A 165 -35.22 2.74 -7.80
N GLU A 166 -35.91 3.60 -7.04
CA GLU A 166 -35.51 3.97 -5.68
C GLU A 166 -35.48 2.75 -4.74
N ILE A 167 -36.44 1.82 -4.86
CA ILE A 167 -36.44 0.56 -4.11
C ILE A 167 -35.22 -0.30 -4.47
N LEU A 168 -34.89 -0.45 -5.76
CA LEU A 168 -33.73 -1.23 -6.20
C LEU A 168 -32.40 -0.61 -5.74
N GLU A 169 -32.31 0.73 -5.75
CA GLU A 169 -31.15 1.46 -5.24
C GLU A 169 -30.98 1.25 -3.73
N LEU A 170 -32.07 1.34 -2.96
CA LEU A 170 -32.07 1.07 -1.53
C LEU A 170 -31.72 -0.39 -1.21
N GLU A 171 -32.22 -1.37 -1.99
CA GLU A 171 -31.84 -2.78 -1.85
C GLU A 171 -30.35 -3.00 -2.11
N SER A 172 -29.80 -2.38 -3.15
CA SER A 172 -28.37 -2.41 -3.45
C SER A 172 -27.54 -1.78 -2.31
N GLN A 173 -28.01 -0.65 -1.77
CA GLN A 173 -27.39 0.01 -0.63
C GLN A 173 -27.40 -0.88 0.62
N ILE A 174 -28.50 -1.58 0.89
CA ILE A 174 -28.62 -2.52 2.01
C ILE A 174 -27.68 -3.71 1.83
N GLU A 175 -27.58 -4.28 0.63
CA GLU A 175 -26.65 -5.37 0.33
C GLU A 175 -25.19 -4.93 0.56
N LYS A 176 -24.82 -3.76 0.05
CA LYS A 176 -23.49 -3.17 0.28
C LYS A 176 -23.22 -2.95 1.76
N ASN A 177 -24.18 -2.40 2.50
CA ASN A 177 -24.04 -2.16 3.94
C ASN A 177 -23.90 -3.47 4.72
N ASN A 178 -24.63 -4.52 4.34
CA ASN A 178 -24.50 -5.84 4.96
C ASN A 178 -23.13 -6.47 4.72
N LEU A 179 -22.57 -6.31 3.51
CA LEU A 179 -21.20 -6.77 3.21
C LEU A 179 -20.17 -6.03 4.09
N ILE A 180 -20.29 -4.70 4.19
CA ILE A 180 -19.42 -3.88 5.05
C ILE A 180 -19.53 -4.35 6.50
N LEU A 181 -20.75 -4.55 6.99
CA LEU A 181 -21.01 -4.96 8.37
C LEU A 181 -20.41 -6.33 8.68
N LYS A 182 -20.48 -7.27 7.73
CA LYS A 182 -19.79 -8.57 7.83
C LYS A 182 -18.27 -8.41 7.87
N SER A 183 -17.69 -7.59 6.99
CA SER A 183 -16.25 -7.32 7.00
C SER A 183 -15.78 -6.65 8.30
N LEU A 184 -16.59 -5.75 8.89
CA LEU A 184 -16.29 -5.15 10.18
C LEU A 184 -16.34 -6.17 11.32
N GLN A 185 -17.28 -7.12 11.28
CA GLN A 185 -17.36 -8.20 12.25
C GLN A 185 -16.16 -9.15 12.14
N ASP A 186 -15.76 -9.51 10.92
CA ASP A 186 -14.57 -10.33 10.68
C ASP A 186 -13.30 -9.61 11.19
N LEU A 187 -13.21 -8.29 10.98
CA LEU A 187 -12.12 -7.46 11.47
C LEU A 187 -12.09 -7.37 13.01
N ASP A 188 -13.23 -7.17 13.67
CA ASP A 188 -13.35 -7.18 15.15
C ASP A 188 -12.90 -8.53 15.74
N SER A 189 -13.28 -9.64 15.11
CA SER A 189 -12.82 -10.97 15.52
C SER A 189 -11.29 -11.12 15.38
N THR A 190 -10.70 -10.51 14.35
CA THR A 190 -9.26 -10.51 14.13
C THR A 190 -8.55 -9.68 15.19
N PHE A 191 -9.08 -8.51 15.55
CA PHE A 191 -8.53 -7.67 16.61
C PHE A 191 -8.55 -8.36 17.97
N LYS A 192 -9.66 -9.01 18.34
CA LYS A 192 -9.74 -9.79 19.59
C LYS A 192 -8.71 -10.91 19.63
N ARG A 193 -8.44 -11.56 18.49
CA ARG A 193 -7.39 -12.58 18.39
C ARG A 193 -5.99 -11.99 18.57
N LEU A 194 -5.72 -10.81 18.02
CA LEU A 194 -4.45 -10.12 18.19
C LEU A 194 -4.24 -9.61 19.62
N ASP A 195 -5.28 -9.09 20.26
CA ASP A 195 -5.24 -8.69 21.67
C ASP A 195 -4.96 -9.90 22.59
N ALA A 196 -5.61 -11.05 22.32
CA ALA A 196 -5.30 -12.30 23.02
C ALA A 196 -3.85 -12.76 22.78
N LEU A 197 -3.32 -12.58 21.55
CA LEU A 197 -1.94 -12.91 21.20
C LEU A 197 -0.94 -12.06 21.99
N GLU A 198 -1.17 -10.76 22.07
CA GLU A 198 -0.35 -9.80 22.81
C GLU A 198 -0.35 -10.12 24.31
N GLN A 199 -1.51 -10.42 24.89
CA GLN A 199 -1.61 -10.84 26.30
C GLN A 199 -0.86 -12.14 26.59
N ILE A 200 -0.85 -13.09 25.64
CA ILE A 200 -0.09 -14.33 25.76
C ILE A 200 1.41 -14.05 25.65
N GLU A 201 1.85 -13.19 24.72
CA GLU A 201 3.25 -12.81 24.55
C GLU A 201 3.79 -12.06 25.78
N ASP A 202 3.00 -11.15 26.36
CA ASP A 202 3.33 -10.44 27.60
C ASP A 202 3.48 -11.39 28.80
N ALA A 203 2.65 -12.43 28.87
CA ALA A 203 2.71 -13.43 29.94
C ALA A 203 3.88 -14.41 29.79
N LEU A 204 4.31 -14.68 28.55
CA LEU A 204 5.32 -15.67 28.23
C LEU A 204 6.69 -15.02 27.99
N THR A 205 7.33 -14.55 29.07
CA THR A 205 8.70 -14.00 28.99
C THR A 205 9.68 -15.01 28.38
N GLY A 206 10.24 -14.69 27.22
CA GLY A 206 11.25 -15.52 26.53
C GLY A 206 10.69 -16.52 25.51
N LEU A 207 9.37 -16.55 25.29
CA LEU A 207 8.73 -17.33 24.23
C LEU A 207 8.04 -16.38 23.25
N LYS A 208 8.27 -16.57 21.95
CA LYS A 208 7.62 -15.76 20.92
C LYS A 208 6.44 -16.53 20.34
N VAL A 209 5.25 -15.93 20.28
CA VAL A 209 4.14 -16.58 19.57
C VAL A 209 4.36 -16.46 18.06
N ILE A 210 4.39 -17.60 17.36
CA ILE A 210 4.63 -17.69 15.91
C ILE A 210 3.40 -18.09 15.12
N GLY A 211 2.33 -18.54 15.79
CA GLY A 211 1.07 -18.84 15.12
C GLY A 211 -0.05 -19.18 16.10
N PHE A 212 -1.28 -18.94 15.66
CA PHE A 212 -2.49 -19.28 16.40
C PHE A 212 -3.54 -19.80 15.42
N ASP A 213 -3.91 -21.07 15.57
CA ASP A 213 -4.89 -21.75 14.71
C ASP A 213 -5.93 -22.48 15.57
N GLY A 214 -7.17 -21.99 15.56
CA GLY A 214 -8.23 -22.51 16.43
C GLY A 214 -7.84 -22.44 17.92
N ASN A 215 -7.69 -23.60 18.54
CA ASN A 215 -7.29 -23.73 19.96
C ASN A 215 -5.81 -24.08 20.14
N CYS A 216 -5.04 -24.02 19.06
CA CYS A 216 -3.63 -24.37 19.05
C CYS A 216 -2.77 -23.10 18.98
N ILE A 217 -1.88 -22.95 19.96
CA ILE A 217 -0.89 -21.90 20.02
C ILE A 217 0.45 -22.49 19.61
N ARG A 218 1.13 -21.87 18.64
CA ARG A 218 2.49 -22.19 18.24
C ARG A 218 3.43 -21.13 18.80
N LEU A 219 4.41 -21.56 19.58
CA LEU A 219 5.40 -20.74 20.25
C LEU A 219 6.79 -21.13 19.73
N SER A 220 7.68 -20.15 19.62
CA SER A 220 9.11 -20.36 19.39
C SER A 220 9.85 -20.22 20.71
N LEU A 221 10.71 -21.20 21.00
CA LEU A 221 11.57 -21.27 22.16
C LEU A 221 13.01 -21.46 21.69
N GLN A 222 13.90 -20.58 22.12
CA GLN A 222 15.33 -20.79 21.92
C GLN A 222 15.86 -21.66 23.07
N THR A 223 16.39 -22.84 22.75
CA THR A 223 17.05 -23.70 23.73
C THR A 223 18.52 -23.91 23.40
N TYR A 224 19.28 -24.34 24.40
CA TYR A 224 20.70 -24.64 24.25
C TYR A 224 20.88 -26.16 24.23
N ILE A 225 21.48 -26.67 23.15
CA ILE A 225 21.85 -28.08 23.06
C ILE A 225 23.29 -28.24 23.54
N PRO A 226 23.53 -29.01 24.61
CA PRO A 226 24.87 -29.36 25.03
C PRO A 226 25.53 -30.21 23.95
N LYS A 227 26.68 -29.78 23.41
CA LYS A 227 27.48 -30.60 22.51
C LYS A 227 28.04 -31.78 23.30
N VAL A 228 27.53 -33.00 23.08
CA VAL A 228 28.02 -34.23 23.70
C VAL A 228 29.29 -34.72 22.99
N GLU A 229 30.30 -33.87 22.87
CA GLU A 229 31.64 -34.26 22.42
C GLU A 229 32.59 -34.22 23.62
N GLY A 230 32.28 -35.01 24.65
CA GLY A 230 32.94 -34.88 25.95
C GLY A 230 33.10 -36.14 26.79
N VAL A 231 32.73 -37.33 26.29
CA VAL A 231 32.92 -38.58 27.05
C VAL A 231 34.19 -39.33 26.64
N LEU A 232 34.91 -38.91 25.60
CA LEU A 232 36.14 -39.57 25.14
C LEU A 232 37.43 -38.73 25.23
N CYS A 233 37.35 -37.44 25.57
CA CYS A 233 38.55 -36.59 25.68
C CYS A 233 38.86 -36.25 27.14
N GLN A 234 39.34 -37.24 27.90
CA GLN A 234 40.36 -36.93 28.90
C GLN A 234 41.60 -36.52 28.10
N ASN A 235 41.79 -35.21 27.94
CA ASN A 235 43.04 -34.48 27.69
C ASN A 235 42.87 -33.39 26.61
N MET A 236 43.20 -32.17 27.03
CA MET A 236 43.55 -30.97 26.26
C MET A 236 42.44 -29.95 25.96
N SER A 237 42.77 -28.72 26.40
CA SER A 237 42.20 -27.39 26.15
C SER A 237 40.81 -27.05 26.71
N GLU A 238 40.79 -26.04 27.58
CA GLU A 238 39.68 -25.11 27.83
C GLU A 238 39.33 -24.39 26.53
N ASP A 239 38.63 -25.07 25.63
CA ASP A 239 37.87 -24.40 24.59
C ASP A 239 36.48 -24.17 25.17
N ILE A 240 36.17 -22.92 25.51
CA ILE A 240 34.82 -22.54 25.94
C ILE A 240 33.96 -22.60 24.68
N SER A 241 33.55 -23.81 24.31
CA SER A 241 32.70 -24.02 23.15
C SER A 241 31.35 -23.40 23.46
N GLU A 242 31.00 -22.33 22.74
CA GLU A 242 29.70 -21.68 22.81
C GLU A 242 28.59 -22.74 22.61
N PRO A 243 27.61 -22.81 23.52
CA PRO A 243 26.54 -23.79 23.42
C PRO A 243 25.79 -23.60 22.10
N SER A 244 25.45 -24.71 21.42
CA SER A 244 24.71 -24.63 20.17
C SER A 244 23.29 -24.20 20.48
N GLU A 245 22.92 -22.98 20.09
CA GLU A 245 21.54 -22.51 20.16
C GLU A 245 20.70 -23.23 19.10
N MET A 246 19.54 -23.73 19.50
CA MET A 246 18.57 -24.33 18.62
C MET A 246 17.20 -23.72 18.88
N ASN A 247 16.47 -23.41 17.81
CA ASN A 247 15.10 -22.94 17.90
C ASN A 247 14.16 -24.15 17.89
N HIS A 248 13.40 -24.29 18.96
CA HIS A 248 12.33 -25.26 19.13
C HIS A 248 10.98 -24.59 18.95
N GLU A 249 10.02 -25.32 18.39
CA GLU A 249 8.62 -24.91 18.34
C GLU A 249 7.82 -25.67 19.38
N LEU A 250 7.11 -24.98 20.27
CA LEU A 250 6.10 -25.57 21.14
C LEU A 250 4.70 -25.39 20.55
N LEU A 251 3.96 -26.49 20.46
CA LEU A 251 2.55 -26.52 20.10
C LEU A 251 1.74 -26.79 21.37
N VAL A 252 0.97 -25.80 21.81
CA VAL A 252 0.09 -25.88 22.98
C VAL A 252 -1.36 -25.94 22.50
N GLU A 253 -2.04 -27.04 22.78
CA GLU A 253 -3.48 -27.20 22.53
C GLU A 253 -4.27 -26.86 23.80
N ILE A 254 -5.25 -25.97 23.68
CA ILE A 254 -6.14 -25.53 24.76
C ILE A 254 -7.52 -26.18 24.62
N VAL A 255 -8.21 -26.42 25.74
CA VAL A 255 -9.60 -26.91 25.73
C VAL A 255 -10.57 -25.79 25.31
N ASP A 256 -11.56 -26.11 24.47
CA ASP A 256 -12.58 -25.14 24.06
C ASP A 256 -13.31 -24.52 25.26
N GLY A 257 -13.28 -23.18 25.36
CA GLY A 257 -14.01 -22.41 26.38
C GLY A 257 -13.38 -22.41 27.77
N ILE A 258 -12.28 -23.14 28.00
CA ILE A 258 -11.55 -23.19 29.25
C ILE A 258 -10.07 -23.03 28.92
N MET A 259 -9.39 -22.01 29.47
CA MET A 259 -7.99 -21.70 29.19
C MET A 259 -7.00 -22.71 29.83
N GLU A 260 -7.37 -23.99 29.84
CA GLU A 260 -6.62 -25.12 30.37
C GLU A 260 -5.86 -25.84 29.23
N VAL A 261 -4.62 -26.25 29.54
CA VAL A 261 -3.74 -26.94 28.60
C VAL A 261 -4.17 -28.40 28.44
N LYS A 262 -4.57 -28.77 27.22
CA LYS A 262 -4.92 -30.15 26.85
C LYS A 262 -3.66 -30.95 26.50
N ASN A 263 -2.89 -30.46 25.54
CA ASN A 263 -1.69 -31.14 25.02
C ASN A 263 -0.57 -30.13 24.78
N VAL A 264 0.68 -30.60 24.92
CA VAL A 264 1.88 -29.81 24.60
C VAL A 264 2.86 -30.72 23.87
N GLU A 265 3.27 -30.29 22.68
CA GLU A 265 4.26 -30.97 21.86
C GLU A 265 5.41 -30.00 21.54
N MET A 266 6.61 -30.54 21.36
CA MET A 266 7.80 -29.75 21.04
C MET A 266 8.50 -30.32 19.81
N PHE A 267 8.93 -29.43 18.92
CA PHE A 267 9.54 -29.77 17.65
C PHE A 267 10.90 -29.07 17.47
N PRO A 268 11.94 -29.81 17.07
CA PRO A 268 11.99 -31.28 17.00
C PRO A 268 11.87 -31.91 18.40
N ASN A 269 11.46 -33.18 18.47
CA ASN A 269 11.24 -33.90 19.73
C ASN A 269 12.55 -34.46 20.32
N ASP A 270 13.55 -33.58 20.48
CA ASP A 270 14.88 -33.89 21.02
C ASP A 270 15.06 -33.43 22.49
N VAL A 271 14.13 -32.63 23.02
CA VAL A 271 14.05 -32.28 24.45
C VAL A 271 12.79 -32.89 25.07
N TYR A 272 12.96 -33.62 26.18
CA TYR A 272 11.84 -34.16 26.94
C TYR A 272 11.21 -33.09 27.84
N ILE A 273 9.93 -32.78 27.61
CA ILE A 273 9.17 -31.79 28.38
C ILE A 273 8.07 -32.39 29.27
N GLY A 274 7.94 -33.71 29.32
CA GLY A 274 6.82 -34.40 29.99
C GLY A 274 6.65 -34.03 31.46
N ASP A 275 7.74 -34.03 32.23
CA ASP A 275 7.70 -33.67 33.65
C ASP A 275 7.26 -32.22 33.89
N ILE A 276 7.62 -31.31 32.98
CA ILE A 276 7.25 -29.88 33.06
C ILE A 276 5.76 -29.73 32.76
N VAL A 277 5.26 -30.45 31.75
CA VAL A 277 3.84 -30.45 31.37
C VAL A 277 2.98 -31.03 32.50
N ASP A 278 3.42 -32.14 33.12
CA ASP A 278 2.71 -32.78 34.23
C ASP A 278 2.70 -31.88 35.48
N ALA A 279 3.81 -31.19 35.76
CA ALA A 279 3.86 -30.19 36.83
C ALA A 279 2.92 -29.01 36.55
N ALA A 280 2.87 -28.50 35.31
CA ALA A 280 2.01 -27.39 34.93
C ALA A 280 0.52 -27.73 34.99
N LYS A 281 0.14 -28.98 34.67
CA LYS A 281 -1.24 -29.49 34.79
C LYS A 281 -1.70 -29.69 36.24
N SER A 282 -0.78 -29.65 37.19
CA SER A 282 -1.06 -29.89 38.62
C SER A 282 -1.33 -28.58 39.40
N PHE A 283 -1.25 -27.42 38.75
CA PHE A 283 -1.60 -26.10 39.29
C PHE A 283 -2.99 -25.67 38.83
#